data_AF-A0A218KPI9-F1
#
_entry.id   AF-A0A218KPI9-F1
#
_cell.length_a   1.000
_cell.length_b   1.000
_cell.length_c   1.000
_cell.angle_alpha   90.00
_cell.angle_beta   90.00
_cell.angle_gamma   90.00
#
_symmetry.space_group_name_H-M   'P 1'
#
loop_
_entity.id
_entity.type
_entity.pdbx_description
1 polymer ?
#
loop_
_entity_poly.entity_id
_entity_poly.type
_entity_poly.pdbx_seq_one_letter_code
_entity_poly.pdbx_strand_id
1 'polypeptide(L)'
;MVKKIIANSNNVKTEILSIIKNAIEESCCTQQEAANVLELDQPKVSSIKNLKTKGFSLERMFMLLSKLDYDVEITVRKITKPNLS
;
A
#
# COMPACT_ATOMS: atom_id res chain seq x y z
N MET A 1 2.64 13.96 -1.20
CA MET A 1 1.23 13.95 -0.74
C MET A 1 1.15 13.14 0.55
N VAL A 2 0.49 13.63 1.59
CA VAL A 2 0.25 12.84 2.82
C VAL A 2 -1.16 12.26 2.73
N LYS A 3 -1.29 10.93 2.66
CA LYS A 3 -2.60 10.26 2.60
C LYS A 3 -2.90 9.60 3.96
N LYS A 4 -3.93 10.10 4.64
CA LYS A 4 -4.42 9.49 5.89
C LYS A 4 -5.31 8.30 5.56
N ILE A 5 -4.93 7.11 6.01
CA ILE A 5 -5.74 5.89 5.88
C ILE A 5 -6.41 5.62 7.23
N ILE A 6 -7.73 5.44 7.22
CA ILE A 6 -8.49 5.06 8.42
C ILE A 6 -8.52 3.53 8.49
N ALA A 7 -8.20 2.98 9.66
CA ALA A 7 -8.09 1.54 9.81
C ALA A 7 -9.44 0.83 9.88
N ASN A 8 -9.85 0.19 8.78
CA ASN A 8 -10.88 -0.84 8.67
C ASN A 8 -10.32 -2.00 7.80
N SER A 9 -10.15 -3.20 8.37
CA SER A 9 -9.19 -4.22 7.87
C SER A 9 -9.20 -4.49 6.35
N ASN A 10 -10.38 -4.62 5.72
CA ASN A 10 -10.49 -4.86 4.28
C ASN A 10 -10.23 -3.61 3.42
N ASN A 11 -10.55 -2.43 3.93
CA ASN A 11 -10.35 -1.18 3.21
C ASN A 11 -8.89 -0.72 3.33
N VAL A 12 -8.20 -0.88 4.47
CA VAL A 12 -6.77 -0.53 4.63
C VAL A 12 -5.90 -1.19 3.56
N LYS A 13 -6.02 -2.51 3.40
CA LYS A 13 -5.22 -3.25 2.42
C LYS A 13 -5.48 -2.78 0.99
N THR A 14 -6.75 -2.53 0.66
CA THR A 14 -7.15 -2.07 -0.67
C THR A 14 -6.65 -0.65 -0.94
N GLU A 15 -6.72 0.23 0.05
CA GLU A 15 -6.21 1.60 -0.02
C GLU A 15 -4.70 1.64 -0.23
N ILE A 16 -3.94 0.83 0.53
CA ILE A 16 -2.50 0.72 0.36
C ILE A 16 -2.15 0.16 -1.03
N LEU A 17 -2.84 -0.91 -1.48
CA LEU A 17 -2.64 -1.44 -2.83
C LEU A 17 -2.93 -0.40 -3.91
N SER A 18 -3.93 0.46 -3.71
CA SER A 18 -4.24 1.54 -4.64
C SER A 18 -3.13 2.57 -4.74
N ILE A 19 -2.45 2.88 -3.62
CA ILE A 19 -1.29 3.79 -3.64
C ILE A 19 -0.14 3.13 -4.41
N ILE A 20 0.17 1.87 -4.11
CA ILE A 20 1.23 1.11 -4.80
C ILE A 20 0.92 1.01 -6.30
N LYS A 21 -0.34 0.73 -6.68
CA LYS A 21 -0.77 0.69 -8.08
C LYS A 21 -0.49 2.02 -8.78
N ASN A 22 -0.92 3.13 -8.20
CA ASN A 22 -0.75 4.45 -8.82
C ASN A 22 0.74 4.79 -8.96
N ALA A 23 1.54 4.52 -7.93
CA ALA A 23 2.99 4.69 -7.97
C ALA A 23 3.66 3.88 -9.09
N ILE A 24 3.24 2.62 -9.29
CA ILE A 24 3.70 1.78 -10.40
C ILE A 24 3.29 2.39 -11.75
N GLU A 25 2.06 2.88 -11.87
CA GLU A 25 1.54 3.48 -13.11
C GLU A 25 2.21 4.81 -13.45
N GLU A 26 2.70 5.54 -12.44
CA GLU A 26 3.47 6.78 -12.59
C GLU A 26 4.95 6.52 -12.91
N SER A 27 5.52 5.42 -12.40
CA SER A 27 6.99 5.18 -12.40
C SER A 27 7.45 4.10 -13.37
N CYS A 28 6.57 3.23 -13.86
CA CYS A 28 6.93 2.09 -14.70
C CYS A 28 6.09 2.05 -15.98
N CYS A 29 6.73 1.81 -17.12
CA CYS A 29 6.07 1.68 -18.41
C CYS A 29 5.37 0.32 -18.58
N THR A 30 5.87 -0.75 -17.94
CA THR A 30 5.32 -2.10 -18.09
C THR A 30 5.19 -2.88 -16.78
N GLN A 31 4.37 -3.93 -16.78
CA GLN A 31 4.30 -4.85 -15.62
C GLN A 31 5.62 -5.56 -15.34
N GLN A 32 6.41 -5.85 -16.38
CA GLN A 32 7.70 -6.54 -16.24
C GLN A 32 8.74 -5.63 -15.59
N GLU A 33 8.75 -4.36 -15.96
CA GLU A 33 9.61 -3.35 -15.34
C GLU A 33 9.26 -3.17 -13.86
N ALA A 34 7.96 -3.04 -13.55
CA ALA A 34 7.50 -2.97 -12.16
C ALA A 34 7.87 -4.22 -11.36
N ALA A 35 7.86 -5.41 -11.98
CA ALA A 35 8.27 -6.66 -11.34
C ALA A 35 9.76 -6.61 -10.94
N ASN A 36 10.60 -6.07 -11.82
CA ASN A 36 12.03 -5.91 -11.55
C ASN A 36 12.29 -4.87 -10.44
N VAL A 37 11.68 -3.68 -10.54
CA VAL A 37 11.84 -2.60 -9.54
C VAL A 37 11.38 -3.05 -8.15
N LEU A 38 10.26 -3.77 -8.09
CA LEU A 38 9.67 -4.21 -6.83
C LEU A 38 10.21 -5.54 -6.29
N GLU A 39 11.11 -6.20 -7.05
CA GLU A 39 11.57 -7.57 -6.80
C GLU A 39 10.38 -8.51 -6.54
N LEU A 40 9.48 -8.54 -7.50
CA LEU A 40 8.28 -9.37 -7.53
C LEU A 40 8.26 -10.23 -8.79
N ASP A 41 7.47 -11.29 -8.76
CA ASP A 41 7.05 -11.95 -10.00
C ASP A 41 5.95 -11.13 -10.71
N GLN A 42 5.83 -11.30 -12.03
CA GLN A 42 4.82 -10.62 -12.83
C GLN A 42 3.37 -10.91 -12.35
N PRO A 43 2.99 -12.14 -11.93
CA PRO A 43 1.68 -12.41 -11.34
C PRO A 43 1.33 -11.55 -10.10
N LYS A 44 2.29 -11.27 -9.23
CA LYS A 44 2.12 -10.38 -8.07
C LYS A 44 1.89 -8.94 -8.53
N VAL A 45 2.61 -8.46 -9.53
CA VAL A 45 2.37 -7.12 -10.12
C VAL A 45 0.96 -7.04 -10.72
N SER A 46 0.54 -8.04 -11.48
CA SER A 46 -0.84 -8.11 -12.00
C SER A 46 -1.88 -8.11 -10.87
N SER A 47 -1.61 -8.81 -9.77
CA SER A 47 -2.48 -8.81 -8.60
C SER A 47 -2.60 -7.42 -7.96
N ILE A 48 -1.50 -6.67 -7.87
CA ILE A 48 -1.49 -5.27 -7.41
C ILE A 48 -2.33 -4.38 -8.33
N LYS A 49 -2.13 -4.44 -9.65
CA LYS A 49 -2.88 -3.61 -10.62
C LYS A 49 -4.40 -3.87 -10.59
N ASN A 50 -4.79 -5.09 -10.22
CA ASN A 50 -6.18 -5.53 -10.06
C ASN A 50 -6.70 -5.41 -8.61
N LEU A 51 -5.97 -4.75 -7.70
CA LEU A 51 -6.32 -4.56 -6.30
C LEU A 51 -6.64 -5.87 -5.53
N LYS A 52 -6.02 -6.99 -5.93
CA LYS A 52 -6.17 -8.28 -5.26
C LYS A 52 -5.34 -8.31 -3.98
N THR A 53 -5.97 -8.05 -2.84
CA THR A 53 -5.30 -7.99 -1.53
C THR A 53 -4.93 -9.37 -0.97
N LYS A 54 -5.59 -10.44 -1.41
CA LYS A 54 -5.27 -11.82 -1.01
C LYS A 54 -3.88 -12.19 -1.53
N GLY A 55 -2.99 -12.62 -0.64
CA GLY A 55 -1.59 -12.94 -0.96
C GLY A 55 -0.57 -11.84 -0.61
N PHE A 56 -1.04 -10.73 -0.03
CA PHE A 56 -0.20 -9.65 0.50
C PHE A 56 -0.47 -9.40 1.99
N SER A 57 0.58 -9.47 2.80
CA SER A 57 0.58 -8.95 4.17
C SER A 57 0.72 -7.42 4.15
N LEU A 58 0.32 -6.75 5.24
CA LEU A 58 0.54 -5.30 5.38
C LEU A 58 2.04 -4.99 5.36
N GLU A 59 2.85 -5.79 6.04
CA GLU A 59 4.32 -5.70 6.02
C GLU A 59 4.88 -5.71 4.59
N ARG A 60 4.44 -6.67 3.75
CA ARG A 60 4.90 -6.71 2.36
C ARG A 60 4.47 -5.47 1.59
N MET A 61 3.27 -4.94 1.83
CA MET A 61 2.82 -3.70 1.20
C MET A 61 3.64 -2.49 1.63
N PHE A 62 4.01 -2.38 2.92
CA PHE A 62 4.88 -1.31 3.41
C PHE A 62 6.27 -1.37 2.78
N MET A 63 6.86 -2.57 2.66
CA MET A 63 8.12 -2.73 1.94
C MET A 63 8.04 -2.28 0.48
N LEU A 64 6.92 -2.56 -0.21
CA LEU A 64 6.72 -2.13 -1.60
C LEU A 64 6.61 -0.60 -1.70
N LEU A 65 5.95 0.05 -0.74
CA LEU A 65 5.91 1.52 -0.67
C LEU A 65 7.32 2.11 -0.50
N SER A 66 8.15 1.54 0.38
CA SER A 66 9.54 1.98 0.54
C SER A 66 10.38 1.78 -0.73
N LYS A 67 10.16 0.70 -1.49
CA LYS A 67 10.81 0.47 -2.79
C LYS A 67 10.36 1.46 -3.88
N LEU A 68 9.25 2.14 -3.66
CA LEU A 68 8.69 3.17 -4.55
C LEU A 68 8.96 4.58 -3.99
N ASP A 69 9.95 4.72 -3.11
CA ASP A 69 10.38 5.99 -2.49
C ASP A 69 9.29 6.69 -1.65
N TYR A 70 8.30 5.93 -1.16
CA TYR A 70 7.35 6.43 -0.16
C TYR A 70 7.90 6.21 1.25
N ASP A 71 7.86 7.28 2.04
CA ASP A 71 7.99 7.19 3.49
C ASP A 71 6.64 6.80 4.13
N VAL A 72 6.67 5.89 5.10
CA VAL A 72 5.48 5.29 5.71
C VAL A 72 5.50 5.51 7.21
N GLU A 73 4.60 6.36 7.70
CA GLU A 73 4.37 6.57 9.13
C GLU A 73 3.08 5.88 9.60
N ILE A 74 3.16 5.11 10.68
CA ILE A 74 2.00 4.46 11.32
C ILE A 74 1.78 5.08 12.69
N THR A 75 0.70 5.85 12.83
CA THR A 75 0.31 6.44 14.11
C THR A 75 -0.85 5.65 14.74
N VAL A 76 -0.63 5.11 15.95
CA VAL A 76 -1.64 4.45 16.78
C VAL A 76 -1.91 5.32 18.01
N ARG A 77 -3.19 5.65 18.26
CA ARG A 77 -3.60 6.48 19.40
C ARG A 77 -4.72 5.80 20.17
N LYS A 78 -4.67 5.88 21.50
CA LYS A 78 -5.80 5.50 22.34
C LYS A 78 -6.94 6.49 22.13
N ILE A 79 -8.16 6.00 21.95
CA ILE A 79 -9.34 6.87 21.92
C ILE A 79 -9.54 7.40 23.35
N THR A 80 -9.20 8.65 23.58
CA THR A 80 -9.67 9.38 24.76
C THR A 80 -11.12 9.75 24.50
N LYS A 81 -12.06 9.21 25.28
CA LYS A 81 -13.42 9.76 25.32
C LYS A 81 -13.29 11.27 25.60
N PRO A 82 -14.03 12.16 24.92
CA PRO A 82 -14.12 13.53 25.37
C PRO A 82 -14.57 13.46 26.84
N ASN A 83 -13.86 14.16 27.73
CA ASN A 83 -14.30 14.30 29.11
C ASN A 83 -15.74 14.85 29.05
N LEU A 84 -16.71 14.01 29.38
CA LEU A 84 -18.03 14.50 29.76
C LEU A 84 -17.85 15.08 31.14
N SER A 85 -17.55 16.37 31.18
CA SER A 85 -17.74 17.22 32.34
C SER A 85 -19.22 17.47 32.56
#